data_AF-A0A957M7G2-F1
#
_entry.id   AF-A0A957M7G2-F1
#
_cell.length_a   1.000
_cell.length_b   1.000
_cell.length_c   1.000
_cell.angle_alpha   90.00
_cell.angle_beta   90.00
_cell.angle_gamma   90.00
#
_symmetry.space_group_name_H-M   'P 1'
#
loop_
_entity.id
_entity.type
_entity.pdbx_description
1 polymer ?
#
loop_
_entity_poly.entity_id
_entity_poly.type
_entity_poly.pdbx_seq_one_letter_code
_entity_poly.pdbx_strand_id
1 'polypeptide(L)' 'PALGEAPIRAVFIRAPAIVAAGAGVEVLATVPGRGEDVIAAVRQGNILATAFHPELTDDLRWHALFLAMVENPVAVA' A
#
# COMPACT_ATOMS: atom_id res chain seq x y z
N PRO A 1 7.96 5.04 -10.14
CA PRO A 1 6.68 4.98 -9.38
C PRO A 1 6.82 5.69 -8.02
N ALA A 2 5.71 6.05 -7.34
CA ALA A 2 5.71 6.87 -6.12
C ALA A 2 6.59 6.35 -4.96
N LEU A 3 6.96 5.07 -5.01
CA LEU A 3 7.82 4.39 -4.03
C LEU A 3 9.16 3.91 -4.61
N GLY A 4 9.58 4.42 -5.77
CA GLY A 4 10.81 3.99 -6.46
C GLY A 4 10.70 2.68 -7.24
N GLU A 5 11.79 2.27 -7.88
CA GLU A 5 11.85 1.07 -8.75
C GLU A 5 12.35 -0.18 -8.01
N ALA A 6 13.15 0.00 -6.95
CA ALA A 6 13.67 -1.11 -6.15
C ALA A 6 12.54 -1.78 -5.34
N PRO A 7 12.51 -3.13 -5.28
CA PRO A 7 11.55 -3.85 -4.44
C PRO A 7 11.56 -3.35 -2.99
N ILE A 8 10.40 -3.46 -2.32
CA ILE A 8 10.26 -3.10 -0.91
C ILE A 8 10.04 -4.37 -0.11
N ARG A 9 10.75 -4.52 1.00
CA ARG A 9 10.50 -5.61 1.93
C ARG A 9 9.18 -5.34 2.66
N ALA A 10 8.20 -6.22 2.48
CA ALA A 10 6.93 -6.18 3.21
C ALA A 10 6.89 -7.28 4.28
N VAL A 11 6.52 -6.94 5.51
CA VAL A 11 6.45 -7.87 6.65
C VAL A 11 4.99 -8.19 6.98
N PHE A 12 4.59 -9.45 6.80
CA PHE A 12 3.22 -9.91 7.04
C PHE A 12 3.17 -10.78 8.31
N ILE A 13 2.32 -10.42 9.27
CA ILE A 13 2.11 -11.19 10.51
C ILE A 13 0.62 -11.45 10.66
N ARG A 14 0.20 -12.68 10.33
CA ARG A 14 -1.24 -13.06 10.31
C ARG A 14 -2.08 -12.03 9.53
N ALA A 15 -1.53 -11.57 8.41
CA ALA A 15 -2.09 -10.50 7.61
C ALA A 15 -3.44 -10.88 7.00
N PRO A 16 -4.37 -9.92 6.84
CA PRO A 16 -5.57 -10.12 6.03
C PRO A 16 -5.20 -10.25 4.55
N ALA A 17 -6.08 -10.89 3.77
CA ALA A 17 -6.00 -10.91 2.31
C ALA A 17 -7.04 -9.96 1.71
N ILE A 18 -6.59 -9.05 0.84
CA ILE A 18 -7.50 -8.20 0.05
C ILE A 18 -7.91 -8.99 -1.19
N VAL A 19 -9.16 -9.44 -1.23
CA VAL A 19 -9.68 -10.32 -2.30
C VAL A 19 -10.23 -9.55 -3.51
N ALA A 20 -10.54 -8.26 -3.35
CA ALA A 20 -11.04 -7.40 -4.42
C ALA A 20 -10.83 -5.92 -4.08
N ALA A 21 -10.71 -5.08 -5.12
CA ALA A 21 -10.69 -3.63 -5.03
C ALA A 21 -11.88 -3.05 -5.82
N GLY A 22 -12.63 -2.13 -5.21
CA GLY A 22 -13.80 -1.50 -5.83
C GLY A 22 -13.44 -0.32 -6.74
N ALA A 23 -14.45 0.30 -7.35
CA ALA A 23 -14.27 1.50 -8.15
C ALA A 23 -13.66 2.64 -7.31
N GLY A 24 -12.68 3.34 -7.87
CA GLY A 24 -11.97 4.44 -7.17
C GLY A 24 -10.89 3.99 -6.19
N VAL A 25 -10.66 2.67 -6.04
CA VAL A 25 -9.53 2.13 -5.28
C VAL A 25 -8.34 1.90 -6.20
N GLU A 26 -7.22 2.54 -5.90
CA GLU A 26 -5.94 2.33 -6.57
C GLU A 26 -5.17 1.21 -5.88
N VAL A 27 -4.74 0.20 -6.65
CA VAL A 27 -3.84 -0.86 -6.17
C VAL A 27 -2.41 -0.36 -6.28
N LEU A 28 -1.74 -0.20 -5.13
CA LEU A 28 -0.38 0.34 -5.05
C LEU A 28 0.70 -0.74 -5.05
N ALA A 29 0.39 -1.91 -4.50
CA ALA A 29 1.33 -3.02 -4.45
C ALA A 29 0.60 -4.37 -4.45
N THR A 30 1.22 -5.34 -5.12
CA THR A 30 0.88 -6.76 -5.04
C THR A 30 2.09 -7.56 -4.56
N VAL A 31 1.83 -8.76 -4.02
CA VAL A 31 2.87 -9.74 -3.69
C VAL A 31 2.53 -11.10 -4.28
N PRO A 32 3.52 -11.93 -4.64
CA PRO A 32 3.26 -13.28 -5.14
C PRO A 32 2.49 -14.11 -4.11
N GLY A 33 1.32 -14.64 -4.50
CA GLY A 33 0.52 -15.57 -3.71
C GLY A 33 0.65 -17.01 -4.17
N ARG A 34 -0.17 -17.90 -3.60
CA ARG A 34 -0.27 -19.29 -4.04
C ARG A 34 -1.17 -19.39 -5.27
N GLY A 35 -0.64 -19.05 -6.43
CA GLY A 35 -1.29 -19.22 -7.73
C GLY A 35 -1.54 -17.90 -8.47
N GLU A 36 -1.81 -16.83 -7.74
CA GLU A 36 -1.96 -15.47 -8.29
C GLU A 36 -1.38 -14.43 -7.33
N ASP A 37 -1.15 -13.23 -7.85
CA ASP A 37 -0.71 -12.09 -7.07
C ASP A 37 -1.82 -11.60 -6.14
N VAL A 38 -1.46 -11.28 -4.90
CA VAL A 38 -2.38 -10.81 -3.86
C VAL A 38 -2.15 -9.33 -3.62
N ILE A 39 -3.23 -8.54 -3.54
CA ILE A 39 -3.15 -7.12 -3.25
C ILE A 39 -2.63 -6.91 -1.82
N ALA A 40 -1.56 -6.12 -1.69
CA ALA A 40 -0.86 -5.88 -0.43
C ALA A 40 -1.00 -4.44 0.07
N ALA A 41 -1.24 -3.47 -0.82
CA ALA A 41 -1.50 -2.08 -0.45
C ALA A 41 -2.45 -1.43 -1.45
N VAL A 42 -3.35 -0.60 -0.92
CA VAL A 42 -4.34 0.15 -1.69
C VAL A 42 -4.49 1.57 -1.20
N ARG A 43 -5.01 2.43 -2.06
CA ARG A 43 -5.40 3.80 -1.73
C ARG A 43 -6.79 4.11 -2.27
N GLN A 44 -7.59 4.83 -1.50
CA GLN A 44 -8.85 5.39 -1.95
C GLN A 44 -8.98 6.83 -1.43
N GLY A 45 -8.82 7.81 -2.31
CA GLY A 45 -8.81 9.22 -1.93
C GLY A 45 -7.71 9.54 -0.91
N ASN A 46 -8.12 9.91 0.31
CA ASN A 46 -7.25 10.24 1.44
C ASN A 46 -6.96 9.05 2.38
N ILE A 47 -7.43 7.84 2.05
CA ILE A 47 -7.19 6.63 2.84
C ILE A 47 -6.08 5.79 2.19
N LEU A 48 -5.08 5.42 2.98
CA LEU A 48 -4.03 4.46 2.63
C LEU A 48 -4.19 3.22 3.51
N ALA A 49 -4.16 2.02 2.92
CA ALA A 49 -4.23 0.76 3.66
C ALA A 49 -3.15 -0.22 3.18
N THR A 50 -2.50 -0.89 4.13
CA THR A 50 -1.50 -1.94 3.88
C THR A 50 -1.89 -3.21 4.63
N ALA A 51 -1.69 -4.37 4.01
CA ALA A 51 -1.85 -5.68 4.65
C ALA A 51 -0.59 -6.12 5.43
N PHE A 52 0.52 -5.40 5.24
CA PHE A 52 1.80 -5.61 5.91
C PHE A 52 2.09 -4.48 6.91
N HIS A 53 3.14 -4.71 7.70
CA HIS A 53 3.68 -3.82 8.71
C HIS A 53 4.87 -3.02 8.15
N PRO A 54 4.66 -1.82 7.55
CA PRO A 54 5.76 -0.99 7.04
C PRO A 54 6.72 -0.53 8.15
N GLU A 55 6.28 -0.49 9.40
CA GLU A 55 7.03 -0.08 10.58
C GLU A 55 8.07 -1.11 11.05
N LEU A 56 7.95 -2.37 10.60
CA LEU A 56 8.87 -3.46 10.97
C LEU A 56 10.08 -3.57 10.02
N THR A 57 10.39 -2.49 9.31
CA THR A 57 11.55 -2.37 8.42
C THR A 57 12.17 -0.98 8.55
N ASP A 58 13.44 -0.85 8.18
CA ASP A 58 14.12 0.45 8.12
C ASP A 58 13.76 1.26 6.84
N ASP A 59 12.90 0.72 5.98
CA ASP A 59 12.48 1.36 4.74
C ASP A 59 11.27 2.29 4.97
N LEU A 60 11.53 3.59 4.94
CA LEU A 60 10.54 4.62 5.27
C LEU A 60 9.68 5.05 4.08
N ARG A 61 9.81 4.45 2.89
CA ARG A 61 9.11 4.91 1.67
C ARG A 61 7.59 4.92 1.83
N TRP A 62 7.01 3.93 2.52
CA TRP A 62 5.56 3.90 2.80
C TRP A 62 5.11 5.02 3.74
N HIS A 63 5.91 5.33 4.76
CA HIS A 63 5.65 6.44 5.68
C HIS A 63 5.78 7.79 4.96
N ALA A 64 6.79 7.94 4.11
CA ALA A 64 6.98 9.13 3.28
C ALA A 64 5.82 9.33 2.30
N LEU A 65 5.31 8.24 1.68
CA LEU A 65 4.10 8.29 0.85
C LEU A 65 2.89 8.79 1.66
N PHE A 66 2.68 8.27 2.86
CA PHE A 66 1.57 8.71 3.72
C PHE A 66 1.69 10.20 4.10
N LEU A 67 2.89 10.66 4.48
CA LEU A 67 3.14 12.08 4.77
C LEU A 67 2.88 12.97 3.55
N ALA A 68 3.34 12.56 2.37
CA ALA A 68 3.08 13.29 1.13
C ALA A 68 1.58 13.41 0.81
N MET A 69 0.76 12.41 1.19
CA MET A 69 -0.70 12.48 1.07
C MET A 69 -1.33 13.49 2.04
N VAL A 70 -0.74 13.66 3.24
CA VAL A 70 -1.18 14.66 4.22
C VAL A 70 -0.81 16.07 3.76
N GLU A 71 0.38 16.25 3.20
CA GLU A 71 0.86 17.54 2.65
C GLU A 71 0.11 17.95 1.38
N ASN A 72 -0.34 16.98 0.59
CA ASN A 72 -1.11 17.19 -0.65
C ASN A 72 -2.50 16.55 -0.55
N PRO A 73 -3.42 17.13 0.25
CA PRO A 73 -4.76 16.57 0.41
C PRO A 73 -5.47 16.50 -0.94
N VAL A 74 -6.05 15.33 -1.24
CA VAL A 74 -7.00 15.22 -2.35
C VAL A 74 -8.22 16.07 -1.99
N ALA A 75 -8.65 16.95 -2.90
CA ALA A 75 -9.87 17.70 -2.71
C ALA A 75 -11.03 16.75 -2.41
N VAL A 76 -11.67 16.93 -1.26
CA VAL A 76 -12.88 16.18 -0.90
C VAL A 76 -14.00 16.72 -1.81
N ALA A 77 -14.51 15.87 -2.69
CA ALA A 77 -15.69 16.16 -3.51
C ALA A 77 -16.96 16.06 -2.66
#